data_AF-A0A7L5BL17-F1
#
_entry.id   AF-A0A7L5BL17-F1
#
_cell.length_a   1.000
_cell.length_b   1.000
_cell.length_c   1.000
_cell.angle_alpha   90.00
_cell.angle_beta   90.00
_cell.angle_gamma   90.00
#
_symmetry.space_group_name_H-M   'P 1'
#
loop_
_entity.id
_entity.type
_entity.pdbx_description
1 polymer ?
#
loop_
_entity_poly.entity_id
_entity_poly.type
_entity_poly.pdbx_seq_one_letter_code
_entity_poly.pdbx_strand_id
1 'polypeptide(L)'
;MSGKDAFPRANKLHSLGMIVTRMDCKDSGQRTLDVGSALVRMHYTRNTNDLSWRIDGWNHLEENKAYWAERGFRLASYTLFVRKVSGLRLYCTVFHK
;
A
#
# COMPACT_ATOMS: atom_id res chain seq x y z
N MET A 1 -0.06 6.31 -10.62
CA MET A 1 0.92 5.33 -11.15
C MET A 1 0.30 3.95 -11.11
N SER A 2 0.84 2.96 -11.82
CA SER A 2 0.41 1.57 -11.60
C SER A 2 0.92 1.11 -10.24
N GLY A 3 0.30 0.09 -9.64
CA GLY A 3 0.83 -0.46 -8.39
C GLY A 3 2.11 -1.25 -8.60
N LYS A 4 2.46 -1.64 -9.83
CA LYS A 4 3.78 -2.18 -10.15
C LYS A 4 4.87 -1.12 -9.92
N ASP A 5 4.57 0.14 -10.20
CA ASP A 5 5.48 1.26 -9.97
C ASP A 5 5.49 1.72 -8.51
N ALA A 6 4.52 1.26 -7.70
CA ALA A 6 4.39 1.67 -6.31
C ALA A 6 5.61 1.24 -5.48
N PHE A 7 6.01 -0.04 -5.52
CA PHE A 7 7.14 -0.52 -4.72
C PHE A 7 8.47 0.18 -5.07
N PRO A 8 8.87 0.32 -6.35
CA PRO A 8 10.05 1.12 -6.70
C PRO A 8 9.94 2.58 -6.24
N ARG A 9 8.76 3.21 -6.36
CA ARG A 9 8.55 4.59 -5.89
C ARG A 9 8.69 4.70 -4.39
N ALA A 10 8.15 3.75 -3.62
CA ALA A 10 8.26 3.70 -2.17
C ALA A 10 9.72 3.55 -1.73
N ASN A 11 10.49 2.66 -2.37
CA ASN A 11 11.92 2.52 -2.10
C ASN A 11 12.69 3.83 -2.36
N LYS A 12 12.38 4.54 -3.45
CA LYS A 12 12.97 5.85 -3.74
C LYS A 12 12.58 6.91 -2.70
N LEU A 13 11.34 6.89 -2.20
CA LEU A 13 10.91 7.80 -1.14
C LEU A 13 11.66 7.51 0.16
N HIS A 14 11.82 6.23 0.50
CA HIS A 14 12.57 5.80 1.67
C HIS A 14 14.03 6.29 1.61
N SER A 15 14.70 6.13 0.47
CA SER A 15 16.08 6.61 0.29
C SER A 15 16.23 8.14 0.34
N LEU A 16 15.13 8.89 0.17
CA LEU A 16 15.08 10.35 0.30
C LEU A 16 14.70 10.80 1.72
N GLY A 17 14.60 9.88 2.69
CA GLY A 17 14.19 10.18 4.06
C GLY A 17 12.70 10.53 4.18
N MET A 18 11.88 10.04 3.26
CA MET A 18 10.43 10.23 3.26
C MET A 18 9.73 8.98 3.79
N ILE A 19 8.54 9.17 4.36
CA ILE A 19 7.61 8.12 4.78
C ILE A 19 6.29 8.28 4.05
N VAL A 20 5.79 7.19 3.47
CA VAL A 20 4.42 7.14 2.94
C VAL A 20 3.46 7.09 4.13
N THR A 21 2.48 7.97 4.16
CA THR A 21 1.46 8.06 5.22
C THR A 21 0.13 7.49 4.78
N ARG A 22 -0.13 7.49 3.47
CA ARG A 22 -1.36 6.95 2.87
C ARG A 22 -1.13 6.50 1.45
N MET A 23 -1.77 5.39 1.08
CA MET A 23 -1.83 4.88 -0.27
C MET A 23 -3.28 4.78 -0.71
N ASP A 24 -3.68 5.62 -1.67
CA ASP A 24 -4.98 5.49 -2.33
C ASP A 24 -4.84 4.53 -3.50
N CYS A 25 -5.86 3.70 -3.72
CA CYS A 25 -5.93 2.86 -4.90
C CYS A 25 -7.31 2.83 -5.54
N LYS A 26 -7.33 2.61 -6.85
CA LYS A 26 -8.54 2.53 -7.69
C LYS A 26 -8.35 1.53 -8.83
N ASP A 27 -9.47 1.18 -9.47
CA ASP A 27 -9.46 0.31 -10.65
C ASP A 27 -8.63 0.93 -11.78
N SER A 28 -7.81 0.12 -12.42
CA SER A 28 -7.15 0.45 -13.69
C SER A 28 -7.93 -0.01 -14.92
N GLY A 29 -8.94 -0.86 -14.74
CA GLY A 29 -9.62 -1.57 -15.82
C GLY A 29 -8.88 -2.83 -16.31
N GLN A 30 -7.73 -3.19 -15.74
CA GLN A 30 -7.01 -4.41 -16.13
C GLN A 30 -7.73 -5.69 -15.71
N ARG A 31 -7.57 -6.77 -16.45
CA ARG A 31 -8.31 -8.02 -16.19
C ARG A 31 -7.92 -8.68 -14.85
N THR A 32 -6.64 -8.65 -14.48
CA THR A 32 -6.16 -9.12 -13.18
C THR A 32 -6.44 -8.09 -12.08
N LEU A 33 -6.47 -8.53 -10.81
CA LEU A 33 -6.66 -7.65 -9.66
C LEU A 33 -5.62 -7.94 -8.57
N ASP A 34 -4.37 -7.85 -8.97
CA ASP A 34 -3.23 -7.77 -8.06
C ASP A 34 -2.86 -6.30 -7.80
N VAL A 35 -2.00 -6.04 -6.82
CA VAL A 35 -1.48 -4.69 -6.54
C VAL A 35 -0.88 -4.07 -7.80
N GLY A 36 -0.15 -4.86 -8.59
CA GLY A 36 0.48 -4.45 -9.84
C GLY A 36 -0.49 -3.80 -10.83
N SER A 37 -1.71 -4.34 -10.88
CA SER A 37 -2.79 -3.92 -11.75
C SER A 37 -3.57 -2.72 -11.23
N ALA A 38 -3.46 -2.30 -9.97
CA ALA A 38 -4.21 -1.14 -9.46
C ALA A 38 -3.61 0.20 -9.90
N LEU A 39 -4.43 1.26 -9.98
CA LEU A 39 -3.90 2.63 -10.04
C LEU A 39 -3.72 3.15 -8.62
N VAL A 40 -2.50 3.58 -8.31
CA VAL A 40 -2.06 3.99 -6.98
C VAL A 40 -1.67 5.47 -6.95
N ARG A 41 -1.99 6.13 -5.83
CA ARG A 41 -1.47 7.45 -5.43
C ARG A 41 -0.91 7.37 -4.02
N MET A 42 0.32 7.82 -3.84
CA MET A 42 0.97 7.88 -2.54
C MET A 42 0.96 9.30 -1.98
N HIS A 43 0.66 9.41 -0.70
CA HIS A 43 0.87 10.61 0.10
C HIS A 43 2.03 10.34 1.04
N TYR A 44 2.95 11.29 1.15
CA TYR A 44 4.19 11.11 1.89
C TYR A 44 4.66 12.43 2.50
N THR A 45 5.39 12.31 3.59
CA THR A 45 6.00 13.43 4.31
C THR A 45 7.43 13.05 4.71
N ARG A 46 8.17 14.00 5.30
CA ARG A 46 9.50 13.73 5.82
C ARG A 46 9.42 12.77 7.01
N ASN A 47 10.29 11.77 7.05
CA ASN A 47 10.36 10.81 8.14
C ASN A 47 11.18 11.37 9.31
N THR A 48 10.62 12.32 10.05
CA THR A 48 11.34 13.01 11.15
C THR A 48 11.66 12.12 12.34
N ASN A 49 10.92 11.02 12.49
CA ASN A 49 11.03 10.10 13.62
C ASN A 49 11.78 8.80 13.25
N ASP A 50 12.38 8.76 12.05
CA ASP A 50 13.10 7.61 11.50
C ASP A 50 12.34 6.27 11.62
N LEU A 51 11.02 6.32 11.38
CA LEU A 51 10.18 5.13 11.47
C LEU A 51 10.50 4.15 10.35
N SER A 52 10.55 2.86 10.67
CA SER A 52 10.59 1.82 9.64
C SER A 52 9.19 1.71 9.02
N TRP A 53 9.07 1.73 7.70
CA TRP A 53 7.76 1.72 7.05
C TRP A 53 7.70 0.83 5.81
N ARG A 54 6.51 0.34 5.50
CA ARG A 54 6.22 -0.53 4.36
C ARG A 54 4.88 -0.16 3.73
N ILE A 55 4.77 -0.34 2.42
CA ILE A 55 3.49 -0.38 1.71
C ILE A 55 3.20 -1.81 1.30
N ASP A 56 1.94 -2.15 1.17
CA ASP A 56 1.53 -3.44 0.63
C ASP A 56 0.13 -3.34 0.01
N GLY A 57 -0.29 -4.38 -0.70
CA GLY A 57 -1.70 -4.53 -1.02
C GLY A 57 -2.16 -5.97 -1.14
N TRP A 58 -3.35 -6.22 -0.61
CA TRP A 58 -3.88 -7.57 -0.41
C TRP A 58 -5.41 -7.55 -0.50
N ASN A 59 -6.04 -8.65 -0.87
CA ASN A 59 -7.49 -8.80 -0.91
C ASN A 59 -8.15 -9.05 0.48
N HIS A 60 -7.37 -9.29 1.53
CA HIS A 60 -7.80 -9.65 2.88
C HIS A 60 -7.04 -8.82 3.92
N LEU A 61 -7.70 -7.85 4.54
CA LEU A 61 -7.06 -6.89 5.44
C LEU A 61 -6.49 -7.56 6.70
N GLU A 62 -7.23 -8.47 7.32
CA GLU A 62 -6.83 -9.09 8.59
C GLU A 62 -5.63 -10.05 8.41
N GLU A 63 -5.58 -10.80 7.32
CA GLU A 63 -4.41 -11.62 6.96
C GLU A 63 -3.18 -10.76 6.72
N ASN A 64 -3.34 -9.65 5.98
CA ASN A 64 -2.26 -8.70 5.72
C ASN A 64 -1.74 -8.09 7.05
N LYS A 65 -2.66 -7.69 7.95
CA LYS A 65 -2.30 -7.21 9.29
C LYS A 65 -1.53 -8.26 10.08
N ALA A 66 -1.99 -9.51 10.11
CA ALA A 66 -1.31 -10.60 10.82
C ALA A 66 0.11 -10.83 10.27
N TYR A 67 0.24 -10.91 8.94
CA TYR A 67 1.52 -11.11 8.26
C TYR A 67 2.57 -10.06 8.65
N TRP A 68 2.19 -8.78 8.69
CA TRP A 68 3.10 -7.70 9.08
C TRP A 68 3.30 -7.58 10.59
N ALA A 69 2.29 -7.93 11.38
CA ALA A 69 2.40 -7.95 12.83
C ALA A 69 3.47 -8.94 13.32
N GLU A 70 3.59 -10.11 12.70
CA GLU A 70 4.68 -11.08 12.96
C GLU A 70 6.08 -10.49 12.73
N ARG A 71 6.19 -9.45 11.90
CA ARG A 71 7.44 -8.72 11.58
C ARG A 71 7.62 -7.45 12.43
N GLY A 72 6.72 -7.21 13.38
CA GLY A 72 6.73 -6.06 14.28
C GLY A 72 6.16 -4.77 13.67
N PHE A 73 5.49 -4.86 12.53
CA PHE A 73 4.84 -3.72 11.89
C PHE A 73 3.39 -3.58 12.35
N ARG A 74 2.89 -2.34 12.42
CA ARG A 74 1.50 -2.02 12.72
C ARG A 74 0.88 -1.28 11.55
N LEU A 75 -0.40 -1.55 11.29
CA LEU A 75 -1.14 -0.88 10.22
C LEU A 75 -1.29 0.60 10.57
N ALA A 76 -0.75 1.46 9.70
CA ALA A 76 -0.79 2.90 9.82
C ALA A 76 -2.03 3.48 9.13
N SER A 77 -2.28 3.03 7.91
CA SER A 77 -3.44 3.43 7.11
C SER A 77 -3.76 2.40 6.05
N TYR A 78 -5.00 2.41 5.57
CA TYR A 78 -5.39 1.65 4.40
C TYR A 78 -6.45 2.39 3.59
N THR A 79 -6.51 2.05 2.30
CA THR A 79 -7.63 2.39 1.42
C THR A 79 -8.20 1.09 0.86
N LEU A 80 -9.53 0.96 0.84
CA LEU A 80 -10.21 -0.15 0.18
C LEU A 80 -10.68 0.29 -1.20
N PHE A 81 -10.32 -0.49 -2.21
CA PHE A 81 -10.92 -0.46 -3.53
C PHE A 81 -11.77 -1.73 -3.75
N VAL A 82 -12.95 -1.57 -4.35
CA VAL A 82 -13.82 -2.67 -4.76
C VAL A 82 -14.13 -2.56 -6.25
N ARG A 83 -13.80 -3.59 -7.03
CA ARG A 83 -14.18 -3.64 -8.45
C ARG A 83 -15.68 -3.88 -8.56
N LYS A 84 -16.40 -2.92 -9.16
CA LYS A 84 -17.86 -2.98 -9.31
C LYS A 84 -18.36 -4.26 -10.01
N VAL A 85 -17.63 -4.74 -11.02
CA VAL A 85 -18.06 -5.86 -11.86
C VAL A 85 -17.91 -7.21 -11.14
N SER A 86 -16.78 -7.44 -10.45
CA SER A 86 -16.47 -8.73 -9.83
C SER A 86 -16.62 -8.77 -8.31
N GLY A 87 -16.85 -7.62 -7.66
CA GLY A 87 -16.86 -7.50 -6.20
C GLY A 87 -15.49 -7.66 -5.54
N LEU A 88 -14.42 -7.83 -6.32
CA LEU A 88 -13.08 -8.09 -5.80
C LEU A 88 -12.58 -6.88 -5.02
N ARG A 89 -12.03 -7.16 -3.84
CA ARG A 89 -11.50 -6.16 -2.90
C ARG A 89 -9.98 -6.11 -2.98
N LEU A 90 -9.43 -4.90 -2.94
CA LEU A 90 -8.00 -4.67 -2.74
C LEU A 90 -7.83 -3.63 -1.64
N TYR A 91 -7.12 -4.01 -0.59
CA TYR A 91 -6.68 -3.14 0.49
C TYR A 91 -5.27 -2.69 0.17
N CYS A 92 -5.08 -1.38 0.03
CA CYS A 92 -3.80 -0.75 -0.17
C CYS A 92 -3.35 -0.18 1.17
N THR A 93 -2.36 -0.83 1.77
CA THR A 93 -2.02 -0.67 3.17
C THR A 93 -0.66 0.01 3.30
N VAL A 94 -0.51 0.76 4.38
CA VAL A 94 0.74 1.35 4.85
C VAL A 94 0.95 0.86 6.27
N PHE A 95 2.15 0.38 6.55
CA PHE A 95 2.57 -0.08 7.86
C PHE A 95 3.78 0.70 8.34
N HIS A 96 3.91 0.85 9.66
CA HIS A 96 5.13 1.37 10.28
C HIS A 96 5.51 0.60 11.55
N LYS A 97 6.77 0.73 11.95
CA LYS A 97 7.38 0.22 13.17
C LYS A 97 8.22 1.31 13.79
#